data_AF-F7F0H1-F1
#
_entry.id   AF-F7F0H1-F1
#
_cell.length_a   1.000
_cell.length_b   1.000
_cell.length_c   1.000
_cell.angle_alpha   90.00
_cell.angle_beta   90.00
_cell.angle_gamma   90.00
#
_symmetry.space_group_name_H-M   'P 1'
#
loop_
_entity.id
_entity.type
_entity.pdbx_description
1 polymer ?
#
loop_
_entity_poly.entity_id
_entity_poly.type
_entity_poly.pdbx_seq_one_letter_code
_entity_poly.pdbx_strand_id
1 'polypeptide(L)'
;MADRKEAGGGGISMAFRRLTGERQVEGDLDGFQETDRSEAGGWGGGRQWLPGESQGEDADGGQEAADRGWGACRWWAGAREDAGPTLGGDERPHKRGACAEEEEEKEEEEEERAERGRLRTGRRWHNMAAAAAGRTGRAGRTAALRLLGSMIKNNVATHVRAHHPWRHQSGAAATAATVRQTERTKPHVQPEKRKPKTGILLLNMGGPETLGDVHDFLLRLFLDRDLMTLPVQNKLAPFIAKRRTPKIQEQYSRIGGGSPIKMWTTKQGEGMVKLLDELSPHTAPHKYYIGFRYVHPLTEEAIEEMEKDGIERAVAFTQYPQYSCSTTGSSLNAIYRYYNEVGKKPTMKWSTIDRWPTHPLLIQCFVDHIRKELDQFPPEKREEVVILFSAHSLPMSVVNRGDPYPQEVGATVQRVMENLGYSNAYRLVWQSKVGPMPWLGPQTDETIKGLCERGRKNILLVPIAFTSDHIETLYELDIEYSQVLAHECGVENIRRAESLNGNPLFSKALADLVHSHLNPMKYAPSS
;
A
#
# COMPACT_ATOMS: atom_id res chain seq x y z
N MET A 1 -3.65 -32.70 58.22
CA MET A 1 -3.18 -34.05 58.61
C MET A 1 -4.42 -34.94 58.67
N ALA A 2 -4.95 -35.38 57.53
CA ALA A 2 -4.49 -36.45 56.63
C ALA A 2 -5.03 -37.82 57.09
N ASP A 3 -6.29 -38.06 56.72
CA ASP A 3 -6.93 -39.36 56.67
C ASP A 3 -6.56 -40.07 55.35
N ARG A 4 -6.20 -41.35 55.44
CA ARG A 4 -5.99 -42.27 54.31
C ARG A 4 -7.20 -43.21 54.21
N LYS A 5 -7.78 -43.31 53.02
CA LYS A 5 -8.55 -44.48 52.58
C LYS A 5 -8.16 -44.85 51.13
N GLU A 6 -7.79 -46.12 51.00
CA GLU A 6 -7.76 -47.00 49.81
C GLU A 6 -9.09 -46.94 49.01
N ALA A 7 -9.28 -47.43 47.78
CA ALA A 7 -8.52 -48.12 46.73
C ALA A 7 -9.44 -48.18 45.47
N GLY A 8 -8.88 -48.54 44.30
CA GLY A 8 -9.59 -48.93 43.08
C GLY A 8 -9.08 -48.12 41.88
N GLY A 9 -8.39 -48.65 40.86
CA GLY A 9 -8.46 -49.97 40.26
C GLY A 9 -8.98 -49.80 38.83
N GLY A 10 -8.09 -49.76 37.83
CA GLY A 10 -8.46 -49.60 36.42
C GLY A 10 -7.30 -49.16 35.54
N GLY A 11 -6.43 -50.09 35.16
CA GLY A 11 -5.42 -49.88 34.12
C GLY A 11 -6.02 -50.09 32.73
N ILE A 12 -5.65 -49.21 31.78
CA ILE A 12 -5.70 -49.50 30.35
C ILE A 12 -4.39 -48.99 29.75
N SER A 13 -3.57 -49.94 29.31
CA SER A 13 -2.39 -49.77 28.46
C SER A 13 -2.74 -50.38 27.10
N MET A 14 -2.52 -49.64 26.01
CA MET A 14 -2.28 -50.11 24.63
C MET A 14 -2.25 -48.87 23.72
N ALA A 15 -1.48 -48.77 22.64
CA ALA A 15 -0.30 -49.46 22.14
C ALA A 15 0.22 -48.59 20.98
N PHE A 16 1.54 -48.47 20.90
CA PHE A 16 2.27 -47.88 19.79
C PHE A 16 2.18 -48.81 18.56
N ARG A 17 1.85 -48.30 17.36
CA ARG A 17 2.15 -49.01 16.10
C ARG A 17 2.77 -48.06 15.08
N ARG A 18 4.09 -48.22 14.95
CA ARG A 18 4.94 -47.88 13.81
C ARG A 18 4.58 -48.81 12.65
N LEU A 19 4.44 -48.29 11.44
CA LEU A 19 4.50 -49.09 10.21
C LEU A 19 5.63 -48.51 9.35
N THR A 20 6.77 -49.17 9.40
CA THR A 20 7.85 -49.09 8.42
C THR A 20 7.79 -50.37 7.59
N GLY A 21 7.73 -50.23 6.27
CA GLY A 21 7.79 -51.35 5.33
C GLY A 21 8.55 -50.91 4.09
N GLU A 22 9.87 -51.10 4.13
CA GLU A 22 10.72 -51.14 2.94
C GLU A 22 10.54 -52.48 2.23
N ARG A 23 10.51 -52.46 0.89
CA ARG A 23 11.00 -53.57 0.07
C ARG A 23 11.51 -53.01 -1.27
N GLN A 24 12.81 -53.15 -1.51
CA GLN A 24 13.47 -53.02 -2.82
C GLN A 24 13.11 -54.20 -3.72
N VAL A 25 13.06 -53.97 -5.05
CA VAL A 25 13.73 -54.69 -6.18
C VAL A 25 13.57 -53.73 -7.40
N GLU A 26 14.60 -53.05 -7.90
CA GLU A 26 15.55 -53.41 -8.98
C GLU A 26 14.93 -53.60 -10.38
N GLY A 27 15.49 -52.91 -11.40
CA GLY A 27 15.40 -53.33 -12.81
C GLY A 27 14.97 -52.31 -13.88
N ASP A 28 15.90 -51.43 -14.25
CA ASP A 28 16.35 -51.13 -15.63
C ASP A 28 15.41 -50.77 -16.81
N LEU A 29 15.74 -49.57 -17.34
CA LEU A 29 16.11 -49.23 -18.73
C LEU A 29 15.04 -48.98 -19.82
N ASP A 30 15.24 -47.79 -20.40
CA ASP A 30 15.16 -47.39 -21.80
C ASP A 30 13.83 -47.41 -22.57
N GLY A 31 13.48 -46.21 -23.05
CA GLY A 31 13.45 -46.03 -24.50
C GLY A 31 12.10 -45.74 -25.15
N PHE A 32 12.01 -44.51 -25.66
CA PHE A 32 11.49 -44.16 -26.98
C PHE A 32 9.96 -44.00 -27.24
N GLN A 33 9.68 -42.81 -27.78
CA GLN A 33 8.75 -42.45 -28.87
C GLN A 33 7.23 -42.46 -28.63
N GLU A 34 6.72 -41.22 -28.50
CA GLU A 34 5.83 -40.57 -29.48
C GLU A 34 5.24 -41.48 -30.58
N THR A 35 3.93 -41.74 -30.53
CA THR A 35 3.10 -41.74 -31.73
C THR A 35 1.66 -41.35 -31.42
N ASP A 36 1.14 -40.61 -32.39
CA ASP A 36 -0.13 -39.93 -32.52
C ASP A 36 -1.30 -40.90 -32.79
N ARG A 37 -2.51 -40.41 -32.47
CA ARG A 37 -3.82 -40.69 -33.09
C ARG A 37 -4.58 -42.03 -32.93
N SER A 38 -5.83 -41.80 -32.52
CA SER A 38 -7.11 -42.24 -33.09
C SER A 38 -7.69 -43.62 -32.75
N GLU A 39 -8.85 -43.49 -32.09
CA GLU A 39 -10.13 -44.18 -32.34
C GLU A 39 -10.48 -45.50 -31.60
N ALA A 40 -11.50 -45.33 -30.75
CA ALA A 40 -12.79 -46.04 -30.72
C ALA A 40 -12.99 -47.25 -29.76
N GLY A 41 -14.14 -47.17 -29.06
CA GLY A 41 -14.80 -48.22 -28.27
C GLY A 41 -14.58 -48.01 -26.77
N GLY A 42 -15.56 -47.61 -25.94
CA GLY A 42 -16.98 -47.94 -25.90
C GLY A 42 -17.25 -48.63 -24.54
N TRP A 43 -18.44 -48.38 -23.96
CA TRP A 43 -18.94 -48.83 -22.63
C TRP A 43 -18.43 -47.99 -21.44
N GLY A 44 -19.25 -47.42 -20.56
CA GLY A 44 -20.69 -47.46 -20.35
C GLY A 44 -20.98 -47.15 -18.86
N GLY A 45 -21.90 -46.21 -18.60
CA GLY A 45 -22.48 -45.89 -17.28
C GLY A 45 -21.83 -44.67 -16.60
N GLY A 46 -22.52 -43.60 -16.22
CA GLY A 46 -23.96 -43.35 -16.13
C GLY A 46 -24.20 -42.43 -14.93
N ARG A 47 -24.60 -41.18 -15.20
CA ARG A 47 -25.55 -40.33 -14.45
C ARG A 47 -25.29 -38.85 -14.77
N GLN A 48 -26.12 -38.32 -15.67
CA GLN A 48 -26.26 -36.89 -15.96
C GLN A 48 -27.68 -36.49 -15.57
N TRP A 49 -27.81 -35.41 -14.80
CA TRP A 49 -29.08 -34.72 -14.54
C TRP A 49 -29.24 -33.60 -15.58
N LEU A 50 -30.38 -33.58 -16.27
CA LEU A 50 -30.77 -32.58 -17.27
C LEU A 50 -31.49 -31.39 -16.60
N PRO A 51 -31.36 -30.15 -17.12
CA PRO A 51 -32.41 -29.14 -17.04
C PRO A 51 -33.27 -29.13 -18.31
N GLY A 52 -34.57 -28.91 -18.14
CA GLY A 52 -35.57 -28.92 -19.22
C GLY A 52 -35.63 -27.62 -20.03
N GLU A 53 -35.96 -27.80 -21.31
CA GLU A 53 -36.34 -26.75 -22.27
C GLU A 53 -37.83 -26.44 -22.19
N SER A 54 -38.20 -25.20 -22.51
CA SER A 54 -39.50 -24.85 -23.08
C SER A 54 -39.32 -23.82 -24.20
N GLN A 55 -39.72 -24.21 -25.41
CA GLN A 55 -40.00 -23.39 -26.60
C GLN A 55 -41.03 -22.30 -26.25
N GLY A 56 -41.17 -21.12 -26.87
CA GLY A 56 -40.74 -20.58 -28.16
C GLY A 56 -41.95 -19.83 -28.74
N GLU A 57 -41.84 -18.53 -29.05
CA GLU A 57 -42.74 -17.81 -29.96
C GLU A 57 -42.09 -16.50 -30.45
N ASP A 58 -42.07 -16.35 -31.78
CA ASP A 58 -41.45 -15.29 -32.56
C ASP A 58 -42.37 -14.05 -32.70
N ALA A 59 -41.77 -12.86 -32.80
CA ALA A 59 -42.31 -11.76 -33.61
C ALA A 59 -41.22 -10.71 -33.94
N ASP A 60 -41.08 -10.48 -35.24
CA ASP A 60 -40.23 -9.50 -35.94
C ASP A 60 -40.44 -8.03 -35.53
N GLY A 61 -39.38 -7.21 -35.66
CA GLY A 61 -39.51 -5.76 -35.83
C GLY A 61 -38.28 -4.89 -35.51
N GLY A 62 -37.48 -4.56 -36.54
CA GLY A 62 -36.99 -3.18 -36.78
C GLY A 62 -35.78 -2.62 -36.00
N GLN A 63 -34.73 -2.30 -36.75
CA GLN A 63 -33.60 -1.39 -36.47
C GLN A 63 -33.92 -0.13 -35.64
N GLU A 64 -33.10 0.19 -34.61
CA GLU A 64 -32.17 1.34 -34.58
C GLU A 64 -31.43 1.49 -33.22
N ALA A 65 -30.11 1.71 -33.33
CA ALA A 65 -29.23 2.58 -32.53
C ALA A 65 -29.07 2.48 -30.99
N ALA A 66 -27.78 2.60 -30.63
CA ALA A 66 -27.19 3.30 -29.49
C ALA A 66 -26.75 2.50 -28.24
N ASP A 67 -25.43 2.41 -28.11
CA ASP A 67 -24.63 2.74 -26.92
C ASP A 67 -25.38 2.75 -25.58
N ARG A 68 -25.06 1.76 -24.73
CA ARG A 68 -24.91 1.91 -23.28
C ARG A 68 -24.51 0.58 -22.63
N GLY A 69 -23.32 0.56 -22.02
CA GLY A 69 -22.87 -0.48 -21.10
C GLY A 69 -22.27 0.13 -19.85
N TRP A 70 -23.05 0.91 -19.09
CA TRP A 70 -22.73 1.31 -17.72
C TRP A 70 -23.49 0.39 -16.77
N GLY A 71 -22.81 -0.64 -16.28
CA GLY A 71 -23.29 -1.51 -15.22
C GLY A 71 -22.58 -1.18 -13.91
N ALA A 72 -23.05 -0.16 -13.19
CA ALA A 72 -22.66 0.08 -11.81
C ALA A 72 -23.89 0.50 -11.00
N CYS A 73 -24.09 -0.20 -9.88
CA CYS A 73 -25.08 -0.05 -8.82
C CYS A 73 -26.04 1.15 -8.89
N ARG A 74 -27.32 0.85 -9.18
CA ARG A 74 -28.45 1.75 -8.92
C ARG A 74 -28.62 1.96 -7.41
N TRP A 75 -28.25 3.13 -6.91
CA TRP A 75 -28.93 3.85 -5.82
C TRP A 75 -28.53 5.32 -5.93
N TRP A 76 -29.16 6.04 -6.87
CA TRP A 76 -29.06 7.50 -6.99
C TRP A 76 -30.43 8.06 -7.38
N ALA A 77 -30.89 9.04 -6.58
CA ALA A 77 -32.06 9.92 -6.72
C ALA A 77 -33.16 9.68 -5.69
N GLY A 78 -33.21 10.58 -4.69
CA GLY A 78 -34.31 10.71 -3.75
C GLY A 78 -34.12 11.94 -2.87
N ALA A 79 -34.59 13.09 -3.37
CA ALA A 79 -35.24 14.18 -2.62
C ALA A 79 -34.76 15.58 -2.99
N ARG A 80 -35.57 16.27 -3.79
CA ARG A 80 -36.00 17.65 -3.53
C ARG A 80 -37.33 17.89 -4.23
N GLU A 81 -38.35 18.20 -3.45
CA GLU A 81 -39.43 19.13 -3.79
C GLU A 81 -40.08 19.64 -2.49
N ASP A 82 -40.35 20.95 -2.47
CA ASP A 82 -40.83 21.76 -1.35
C ASP A 82 -42.35 21.62 -1.13
N ALA A 83 -42.83 21.81 0.12
CA ALA A 83 -43.86 22.82 0.49
C ALA A 83 -44.52 22.56 1.88
N GLY A 84 -44.49 23.59 2.74
CA GLY A 84 -45.68 24.05 3.48
C GLY A 84 -45.84 23.66 4.98
N PRO A 85 -46.29 24.59 5.87
CA PRO A 85 -46.10 24.48 7.31
C PRO A 85 -47.33 23.96 8.08
N THR A 86 -47.13 23.26 9.21
CA THR A 86 -48.15 23.13 10.26
C THR A 86 -47.57 23.14 11.68
N LEU A 87 -48.03 24.15 12.43
CA LEU A 87 -48.34 24.29 13.85
C LEU A 87 -47.87 23.23 14.88
N GLY A 88 -47.17 23.72 15.90
CA GLY A 88 -47.55 23.58 17.32
C GLY A 88 -47.23 22.27 18.05
N GLY A 89 -46.14 22.27 18.82
CA GLY A 89 -45.85 21.23 19.81
C GLY A 89 -44.73 21.65 20.75
N ASP A 90 -45.07 21.81 22.02
CA ASP A 90 -44.28 22.32 23.13
C ASP A 90 -43.35 21.24 23.70
N GLU A 91 -42.01 21.40 23.63
CA GLU A 91 -41.06 20.62 24.45
C GLU A 91 -39.84 21.45 24.87
N ARG A 92 -39.55 21.39 26.17
CA ARG A 92 -38.49 22.09 26.91
C ARG A 92 -37.08 21.60 26.53
N PRO A 93 -36.02 22.44 26.66
CA PRO A 93 -34.67 22.07 26.24
C PRO A 93 -33.98 21.18 27.27
N HIS A 94 -33.67 19.93 26.89
CA HIS A 94 -32.73 19.08 27.62
C HIS A 94 -31.29 19.40 27.18
N LYS A 95 -30.45 19.79 28.14
CA LYS A 95 -29.00 19.94 28.02
C LYS A 95 -28.38 18.63 27.50
N ARG A 96 -27.89 18.61 26.26
CA ARG A 96 -27.03 17.55 25.67
C ARG A 96 -25.74 18.13 25.07
N GLY A 97 -25.08 19.01 25.82
CA GLY A 97 -23.79 19.59 25.43
C GLY A 97 -22.62 19.05 26.25
N ALA A 98 -22.85 18.66 27.51
CA ALA A 98 -21.77 18.33 28.45
C ALA A 98 -21.38 16.84 28.49
N CYS A 99 -22.25 15.91 28.05
CA CYS A 99 -21.95 14.48 28.13
C CYS A 99 -20.90 14.00 27.10
N ALA A 100 -20.82 14.63 25.92
CA ALA A 100 -19.86 14.22 24.90
C ALA A 100 -18.41 14.63 25.26
N GLU A 101 -18.25 15.81 25.86
CA GLU A 101 -16.95 16.30 26.34
C GLU A 101 -16.46 15.47 27.54
N GLU A 102 -17.37 15.08 28.47
CA GLU A 102 -17.02 14.23 29.62
C GLU A 102 -16.73 12.75 29.24
N GLU A 103 -17.35 12.23 28.18
CA GLU A 103 -17.04 10.88 27.67
C GLU A 103 -15.69 10.87 26.93
N GLU A 104 -15.37 11.89 26.15
CA GLU A 104 -14.05 12.02 25.47
C GLU A 104 -12.90 12.27 26.46
N GLU A 105 -13.08 13.10 27.51
CA GLU A 105 -12.06 13.29 28.55
C GLU A 105 -11.75 11.98 29.31
N LYS A 106 -12.76 11.14 29.55
CA LYS A 106 -12.57 9.82 30.18
C LYS A 106 -11.85 8.83 29.26
N GLU A 107 -12.14 8.85 27.97
CA GLU A 107 -11.45 8.01 26.98
C GLU A 107 -9.95 8.35 26.90
N GLU A 108 -9.60 9.64 27.02
CA GLU A 108 -8.21 10.10 27.02
C GLU A 108 -7.48 9.82 28.33
N GLU A 109 -8.16 9.93 29.48
CA GLU A 109 -7.57 9.52 30.77
C GLU A 109 -7.24 8.02 30.78
N GLU A 110 -8.06 7.18 30.16
CA GLU A 110 -7.80 5.74 30.03
C GLU A 110 -6.66 5.43 29.07
N GLU A 111 -6.54 6.13 27.93
CA GLU A 111 -5.42 5.99 26.99
C GLU A 111 -4.10 6.46 27.63
N GLU A 112 -4.07 7.63 28.28
CA GLU A 112 -2.91 8.09 29.04
C GLU A 112 -2.59 7.17 30.23
N ARG A 113 -3.57 6.51 30.84
CA ARG A 113 -3.34 5.56 31.94
C ARG A 113 -2.77 4.24 31.44
N ALA A 114 -3.23 3.75 30.29
CA ALA A 114 -2.67 2.59 29.62
C ALA A 114 -1.22 2.85 29.20
N GLU A 115 -0.93 4.04 28.67
CA GLU A 115 0.41 4.44 28.23
C GLU A 115 1.34 4.78 29.41
N ARG A 116 0.86 5.43 30.47
CA ARG A 116 1.58 5.57 31.74
C ARG A 116 1.89 4.22 32.37
N GLY A 117 1.04 3.21 32.18
CA GLY A 117 1.29 1.82 32.54
C GLY A 117 2.47 1.21 31.77
N ARG A 118 2.53 1.42 30.45
CA ARG A 118 3.64 1.00 29.56
C ARG A 118 4.96 1.74 29.87
N LEU A 119 4.91 3.04 30.15
CA LEU A 119 6.07 3.85 30.51
C LEU A 119 6.57 3.60 31.95
N ARG A 120 5.68 3.27 32.90
CA ARG A 120 6.08 2.88 34.27
C ARG A 120 6.75 1.52 34.30
N THR A 121 6.28 0.58 33.50
CA THR A 121 6.95 -0.72 33.33
C THR A 121 8.32 -0.49 32.68
N GLY A 122 8.42 0.26 31.59
CA GLY A 122 9.71 0.63 30.98
C GLY A 122 10.71 1.33 31.93
N ARG A 123 10.25 2.25 32.78
CA ARG A 123 11.10 2.92 33.80
C ARG A 123 11.50 2.01 34.96
N ARG A 124 10.61 1.11 35.40
CA ARG A 124 10.94 0.10 36.42
C ARG A 124 12.03 -0.85 35.91
N TRP A 125 12.05 -1.15 34.61
CA TRP A 125 13.08 -1.95 33.97
C TRP A 125 14.39 -1.19 33.72
N HIS A 126 14.36 0.10 33.36
CA HIS A 126 15.58 0.93 33.35
C HIS A 126 16.28 0.95 34.71
N ASN A 127 15.51 1.03 35.79
CA ASN A 127 16.05 0.96 37.16
C ASN A 127 16.51 -0.46 37.54
N MET A 128 15.88 -1.53 37.04
CA MET A 128 16.35 -2.91 37.22
C MET A 128 17.61 -3.22 36.38
N ALA A 129 17.72 -2.69 35.16
CA ALA A 129 18.90 -2.79 34.30
C ALA A 129 20.08 -1.99 34.88
N ALA A 130 19.83 -0.80 35.43
CA ALA A 130 20.82 -0.05 36.20
C ALA A 130 21.24 -0.79 37.49
N ALA A 131 20.31 -1.47 38.17
CA ALA A 131 20.59 -2.28 39.35
C ALA A 131 21.33 -3.60 39.02
N ALA A 132 21.09 -4.18 37.83
CA ALA A 132 21.83 -5.34 37.32
C ALA A 132 23.24 -4.95 36.84
N ALA A 133 23.40 -3.78 36.22
CA ALA A 133 24.70 -3.21 35.85
C ALA A 133 25.55 -2.86 37.09
N GLY A 134 24.91 -2.47 38.20
CA GLY A 134 25.57 -2.20 39.49
C GLY A 134 26.09 -3.44 40.23
N ARG A 135 25.80 -4.67 39.76
CA ARG A 135 26.29 -5.93 40.38
C ARG A 135 27.34 -6.66 39.57
N THR A 136 27.90 -6.06 38.52
CA THR A 136 29.09 -6.59 37.86
C THR A 136 30.32 -5.88 38.37
N GLY A 137 31.15 -6.65 39.09
CA GLY A 137 32.35 -6.20 39.73
C GLY A 137 33.38 -5.62 38.76
N ARG A 138 34.25 -4.81 39.36
CA ARG A 138 35.39 -4.07 38.83
C ARG A 138 36.41 -4.95 38.09
N ALA A 139 36.09 -5.45 36.91
CA ALA A 139 37.03 -6.06 35.96
C ALA A 139 36.41 -6.03 34.55
N GLY A 140 36.79 -5.05 33.72
CA GLY A 140 36.23 -4.89 32.37
C GLY A 140 36.20 -3.46 31.84
N ARG A 141 36.59 -2.47 32.67
CA ARG A 141 36.68 -1.06 32.26
C ARG A 141 37.99 -0.66 31.56
N THR A 142 38.77 -1.61 31.05
CA THR A 142 40.11 -1.36 30.48
C THR A 142 40.35 -1.94 29.08
N ALA A 143 39.31 -2.16 28.27
CA ALA A 143 39.47 -2.67 26.90
C ALA A 143 38.56 -2.04 25.81
N ALA A 144 37.82 -0.97 26.10
CA ALA A 144 36.92 -0.33 25.12
C ALA A 144 37.11 1.20 25.02
N LEU A 145 38.37 1.66 24.98
CA LEU A 145 38.72 3.08 24.79
C LEU A 145 40.05 3.25 24.01
N ARG A 146 40.31 2.36 23.04
CA ARG A 146 41.53 2.39 22.21
C ARG A 146 41.34 2.12 20.70
N LEU A 147 40.13 2.23 20.17
CA LEU A 147 39.88 2.12 18.72
C LEU A 147 38.91 3.20 18.22
N LEU A 148 39.18 4.47 18.54
CA LEU A 148 38.53 5.61 17.87
C LEU A 148 39.40 6.87 17.87
N GLY A 149 40.67 6.72 17.44
CA GLY A 149 41.63 7.81 17.47
C GLY A 149 42.86 7.56 16.61
N SER A 150 42.67 7.40 15.31
CA SER A 150 43.76 7.45 14.33
C SER A 150 43.20 7.80 12.95
N MET A 151 43.46 9.03 12.52
CA MET A 151 43.53 9.57 11.15
C MET A 151 42.81 10.91 10.97
N ILE A 152 43.23 11.91 11.74
CA ILE A 152 43.21 13.31 11.30
C ILE A 152 44.52 13.93 11.78
N LYS A 153 45.49 14.09 10.86
CA LYS A 153 46.43 15.24 10.79
C LYS A 153 47.48 15.05 9.69
N ASN A 154 47.71 16.18 9.01
CA ASN A 154 48.85 16.56 8.16
C ASN A 154 48.77 16.24 6.66
N ASN A 155 48.46 17.26 5.85
CA ASN A 155 49.52 17.96 5.12
C ASN A 155 49.09 19.35 4.63
N VAL A 156 49.90 20.35 5.00
CA VAL A 156 49.98 21.68 4.39
C VAL A 156 51.43 21.83 3.94
N ALA A 157 51.65 22.12 2.65
CA ALA A 157 52.75 22.95 2.17
C ALA A 157 52.48 23.36 0.70
N THR A 158 52.04 24.59 0.47
CA THR A 158 52.79 25.68 -0.22
C THR A 158 52.93 25.57 -1.74
N HIS A 159 52.33 26.50 -2.50
CA HIS A 159 53.08 27.55 -3.20
C HIS A 159 52.18 28.61 -3.87
N VAL A 160 52.32 29.84 -3.36
CA VAL A 160 52.41 31.17 -3.98
C VAL A 160 51.76 31.46 -5.35
N ARG A 161 50.93 32.52 -5.34
CA ARG A 161 50.34 33.29 -6.45
C ARG A 161 51.37 33.90 -7.40
N ALA A 162 51.01 33.98 -8.69
CA ALA A 162 51.30 35.15 -9.52
C ALA A 162 50.15 35.41 -10.50
N HIS A 163 49.84 36.70 -10.66
CA HIS A 163 48.72 37.25 -11.43
C HIS A 163 49.26 37.97 -12.69
N HIS A 164 48.41 38.02 -13.74
CA HIS A 164 48.41 38.96 -14.89
C HIS A 164 49.37 38.69 -16.08
N PRO A 165 49.10 39.25 -17.28
CA PRO A 165 47.82 39.26 -18.00
C PRO A 165 47.99 38.95 -19.51
N TRP A 166 46.85 38.89 -20.20
CA TRP A 166 46.66 38.87 -21.66
C TRP A 166 47.60 39.79 -22.45
N ARG A 167 48.19 39.27 -23.54
CA ARG A 167 48.74 40.07 -24.64
C ARG A 167 48.52 39.36 -25.98
N HIS A 168 47.89 40.10 -26.89
CA HIS A 168 47.78 39.79 -28.32
C HIS A 168 49.16 39.62 -28.96
N GLN A 169 49.30 38.62 -29.82
CA GLN A 169 50.20 38.71 -30.97
C GLN A 169 49.67 37.89 -32.14
N SER A 170 49.55 38.60 -33.26
CA SER A 170 49.19 38.14 -34.59
C SER A 170 50.35 37.33 -35.20
N GLY A 171 50.04 36.31 -35.99
CA GLY A 171 51.00 35.56 -36.79
C GLY A 171 50.29 34.75 -37.87
N ALA A 172 50.71 34.93 -39.11
CA ALA A 172 49.95 34.65 -40.32
C ALA A 172 50.11 33.22 -40.88
N ALA A 173 49.09 32.85 -41.67
CA ALA A 173 49.12 32.04 -42.90
C ALA A 173 49.66 30.60 -42.87
N ALA A 174 48.76 29.66 -43.20
CA ALA A 174 48.94 28.79 -44.37
C ALA A 174 47.59 28.23 -44.83
N THR A 175 47.22 28.62 -46.04
CA THR A 175 46.08 28.15 -46.83
C THR A 175 46.29 26.71 -47.29
N ALA A 176 45.33 25.83 -47.01
CA ALA A 176 45.11 24.62 -47.80
C ALA A 176 43.61 24.53 -48.10
N ALA A 177 43.27 24.77 -49.37
CA ALA A 177 41.92 24.67 -49.87
C ALA A 177 41.52 23.19 -49.94
N THR A 178 40.39 22.84 -49.32
CA THR A 178 39.68 21.60 -49.62
C THR A 178 38.20 21.88 -49.67
N VAL A 179 37.61 21.50 -50.80
CA VAL A 179 36.23 21.72 -51.23
C VAL A 179 35.25 21.19 -50.17
N ARG A 180 34.49 22.10 -49.53
CA ARG A 180 33.32 21.72 -48.73
C ARG A 180 32.13 21.56 -49.68
N GLN A 181 31.70 20.32 -49.89
CA GLN A 181 30.35 20.04 -50.34
C GLN A 181 29.37 20.60 -49.29
N THR A 182 28.51 21.51 -49.71
CA THR A 182 27.37 21.98 -48.91
C THR A 182 26.31 20.89 -48.91
N GLU A 183 26.43 19.93 -48.01
CA GLU A 183 25.27 19.13 -47.61
C GLU A 183 24.25 20.07 -46.97
N ARG A 184 23.13 20.22 -47.66
CA ARG A 184 21.96 20.97 -47.20
C ARG A 184 21.38 20.21 -46.02
N THR A 185 21.77 20.59 -44.81
CA THR A 185 21.19 20.07 -43.56
C THR A 185 19.69 20.32 -43.61
N LYS A 186 18.91 19.24 -43.69
CA LYS A 186 17.47 19.29 -43.45
C LYS A 186 17.28 19.92 -42.06
N PRO A 187 16.38 20.90 -41.91
CA PRO A 187 16.11 21.47 -40.59
C PRO A 187 15.68 20.33 -39.68
N HIS A 188 16.43 20.12 -38.60
CA HIS A 188 16.04 19.25 -37.51
C HIS A 188 14.80 19.88 -36.91
N VAL A 189 13.62 19.42 -37.34
CA VAL A 189 12.34 19.81 -36.76
C VAL A 189 12.43 19.40 -35.30
N GLN A 190 12.63 20.38 -34.42
CA GLN A 190 12.43 20.17 -33.00
C GLN A 190 11.04 19.57 -32.85
N PRO A 191 10.87 18.46 -32.11
CA PRO A 191 9.54 17.89 -31.95
C PRO A 191 8.68 18.99 -31.35
N GLU A 192 7.65 19.43 -32.09
CA GLU A 192 6.66 20.35 -31.54
C GLU A 192 6.21 19.77 -30.21
N LYS A 193 6.22 20.59 -29.14
CA LYS A 193 5.63 20.21 -27.86
C LYS A 193 4.13 20.00 -28.07
N ARG A 194 3.76 18.79 -28.50
CA ARG A 194 2.38 18.36 -28.65
C ARG A 194 1.72 18.46 -27.28
N LYS A 195 0.53 19.06 -27.23
CA LYS A 195 -0.26 19.11 -26.01
C LYS A 195 -0.58 17.68 -25.54
N PRO A 196 -0.61 17.41 -24.22
CA PRO A 196 -0.97 16.10 -23.72
C PRO A 196 -2.39 15.75 -24.18
N LYS A 197 -2.55 14.54 -24.70
CA LYS A 197 -3.85 14.04 -25.18
C LYS A 197 -4.59 13.29 -24.09
N THR A 198 -3.86 12.47 -23.33
CA THR A 198 -4.42 11.64 -22.25
C THR A 198 -3.74 11.97 -20.93
N GLY A 199 -4.52 12.44 -19.96
CA GLY A 199 -4.08 12.65 -18.59
C GLY A 199 -4.38 11.44 -17.70
N ILE A 200 -3.40 11.06 -16.89
CA ILE A 200 -3.54 9.99 -15.88
C ILE A 200 -3.43 10.64 -14.49
N LEU A 201 -4.55 10.73 -13.79
CA LEU A 201 -4.60 11.26 -12.42
C LEU A 201 -4.31 10.14 -11.43
N LEU A 202 -3.11 10.13 -10.86
CA LEU A 202 -2.66 9.18 -9.85
C LEU A 202 -3.23 9.59 -8.48
N LEU A 203 -4.26 8.88 -8.03
CA LEU A 203 -4.99 9.20 -6.80
C LEU A 203 -4.41 8.45 -5.60
N ASN A 204 -4.05 9.19 -4.55
CA ASN A 204 -3.62 8.63 -3.27
C ASN A 204 -3.98 9.63 -2.14
N MET A 205 -3.92 9.23 -0.87
CA MET A 205 -4.11 10.14 0.24
C MET A 205 -2.99 11.20 0.33
N GLY A 206 -1.79 10.79 -0.09
CA GLY A 206 -0.57 11.59 0.06
C GLY A 206 -0.02 11.53 1.49
N GLY A 207 0.98 12.36 1.76
CA GLY A 207 1.58 12.49 3.09
C GLY A 207 2.40 13.77 3.18
N PRO A 208 2.61 14.30 4.40
CA PRO A 208 3.33 15.54 4.61
C PRO A 208 4.79 15.40 4.16
N GLU A 209 5.23 16.26 3.23
CA GLU A 209 6.62 16.23 2.71
C GLU A 209 7.63 16.69 3.76
N THR A 210 7.20 17.58 4.66
CA THR A 210 7.98 18.08 5.78
C THR A 210 7.18 18.04 7.08
N LEU A 211 7.87 18.17 8.21
CA LEU A 211 7.22 18.28 9.53
C LEU A 211 6.24 19.46 9.62
N GLY A 212 6.45 20.53 8.83
CA GLY A 212 5.56 21.69 8.79
C GLY A 212 4.19 21.37 8.19
N ASP A 213 4.13 20.41 7.28
CA ASP A 213 2.91 20.05 6.54
C ASP A 213 1.97 19.13 7.35
N VAL A 214 2.44 18.60 8.48
CA VAL A 214 1.70 17.61 9.29
C VAL A 214 0.36 18.15 9.77
N HIS A 215 0.31 19.40 10.22
CA HIS A 215 -0.93 19.99 10.72
C HIS A 215 -2.01 20.02 9.63
N ASP A 216 -1.67 20.53 8.45
CA ASP A 216 -2.62 20.71 7.36
C ASP A 216 -3.02 19.37 6.73
N PHE A 217 -2.11 18.40 6.71
CA PHE A 217 -2.41 17.00 6.38
C PHE A 217 -3.50 16.43 7.31
N LEU A 218 -3.27 16.50 8.63
CA LEU A 218 -4.23 16.01 9.62
C LEU A 218 -5.55 16.76 9.57
N LEU A 219 -5.51 18.09 9.39
CA LEU A 219 -6.70 18.93 9.28
C LEU A 219 -7.60 18.46 8.13
N ARG A 220 -7.05 18.27 6.92
CA ARG A 220 -7.83 17.80 5.77
C ARG A 220 -8.33 16.37 5.96
N LEU A 221 -7.53 15.50 6.59
CA LEU A 221 -7.91 14.12 6.92
C LEU A 221 -9.12 14.08 7.86
N PHE A 222 -9.10 14.83 8.97
CA PHE A 222 -10.21 14.85 9.93
C PHE A 222 -11.43 15.62 9.44
N LEU A 223 -11.30 16.51 8.44
CA LEU A 223 -12.43 17.17 7.78
C LEU A 223 -13.12 16.29 6.74
N ASP A 224 -12.52 15.16 6.37
CA ASP A 224 -13.03 14.29 5.31
C ASP A 224 -14.20 13.42 5.78
N ARG A 225 -15.41 13.81 5.37
CA ARG A 225 -16.66 13.07 5.67
C ARG A 225 -16.77 11.73 4.94
N ASP A 226 -16.00 11.53 3.88
CA ASP A 226 -15.96 10.24 3.16
C ASP A 226 -15.08 9.21 3.91
N LEU A 227 -14.13 9.69 4.72
CA LEU A 227 -13.27 8.87 5.57
C LEU A 227 -13.93 8.59 6.92
N MET A 228 -14.37 9.63 7.62
CA MET A 228 -15.01 9.52 8.94
C MET A 228 -16.03 10.64 9.19
N THR A 229 -17.08 10.32 9.94
CA THR A 229 -18.11 11.28 10.33
C THR A 229 -18.00 11.60 11.82
N LEU A 230 -17.70 12.85 12.15
CA LEU A 230 -17.57 13.32 13.52
C LEU A 230 -18.69 14.31 13.89
N PRO A 231 -19.14 14.37 15.15
CA PRO A 231 -20.05 15.42 15.60
C PRO A 231 -19.37 16.80 15.46
N VAL A 232 -20.08 17.78 14.90
CA VAL A 232 -19.58 19.15 14.71
C VAL A 232 -18.18 19.18 14.04
N GLN A 233 -17.96 18.29 13.05
CA GLN A 233 -16.66 18.00 12.44
C GLN A 233 -15.84 19.23 12.03
N ASN A 234 -16.48 20.31 11.56
CA ASN A 234 -15.79 21.54 11.18
C ASN A 234 -15.10 22.27 12.36
N LYS A 235 -15.50 21.99 13.61
CA LYS A 235 -14.85 22.50 14.82
C LYS A 235 -13.94 21.45 15.46
N LEU A 236 -14.39 20.19 15.48
CA LEU A 236 -13.64 19.10 16.12
C LEU A 236 -12.40 18.71 15.32
N ALA A 237 -12.46 18.69 13.99
CA ALA A 237 -11.33 18.33 13.13
C ALA A 237 -10.12 19.27 13.32
N PRO A 238 -10.25 20.62 13.31
CA PRO A 238 -9.14 21.51 13.64
C PRO A 238 -8.54 21.28 15.04
N PHE A 239 -9.38 21.00 16.04
CA PHE A 239 -8.92 20.73 17.39
C PHE A 239 -8.10 19.43 17.46
N ILE A 240 -8.64 18.33 16.92
CA ILE A 240 -7.95 17.04 16.87
C ILE A 240 -6.64 17.14 16.08
N ALA A 241 -6.66 17.81 14.92
CA ALA A 241 -5.46 18.01 14.11
C ALA A 241 -4.37 18.74 14.89
N LYS A 242 -4.69 19.87 15.52
CA LYS A 242 -3.74 20.62 16.35
C LYS A 242 -3.20 19.79 17.51
N ARG A 243 -4.06 19.04 18.20
CA ARG A 243 -3.68 18.19 19.33
C ARG A 243 -2.77 17.03 18.91
N ARG A 244 -3.06 16.37 17.79
CA ARG A 244 -2.30 15.21 17.29
C ARG A 244 -1.02 15.58 16.56
N THR A 245 -0.91 16.81 16.03
CA THR A 245 0.24 17.28 15.24
C THR A 245 1.59 16.98 15.90
N PRO A 246 1.85 17.30 17.19
CA PRO A 246 3.17 17.05 17.79
C PRO A 246 3.57 15.57 17.80
N LYS A 247 2.61 14.67 18.07
CA LYS A 247 2.85 13.22 18.06
C LYS A 247 3.21 12.73 16.66
N ILE A 248 2.46 13.16 15.65
CA ILE A 248 2.67 12.74 14.26
C ILE A 248 3.96 13.36 13.69
N GLN A 249 4.30 14.60 14.07
CA GLN A 249 5.59 15.22 13.74
C GLN A 249 6.77 14.42 14.28
N GLU A 250 6.69 13.93 15.52
CA GLU A 250 7.71 13.07 16.09
C GLU A 250 7.83 11.74 15.33
N GLN A 251 6.73 11.15 14.89
CA GLN A 251 6.80 9.93 14.06
C GLN A 251 7.48 10.20 12.72
N TYR A 252 7.11 11.29 12.04
CA TYR A 252 7.77 11.70 10.79
C TYR A 252 9.24 12.09 11.00
N SER A 253 9.61 12.66 12.14
CA SER A 253 11.00 13.04 12.44
C SER A 253 11.90 11.80 12.49
N ARG A 254 11.41 10.70 13.04
CA ARG A 254 12.15 9.44 13.16
C ARG A 254 12.39 8.69 11.85
N ILE A 255 11.63 9.01 10.81
CA ILE A 255 11.74 8.36 9.49
C ILE A 255 12.43 9.26 8.45
N GLY A 256 13.01 10.39 8.87
CA GLY A 256 13.76 11.30 7.99
C GLY A 256 13.12 12.67 7.79
N GLY A 257 12.03 13.00 8.49
CA GLY A 257 11.44 14.35 8.53
C GLY A 257 10.23 14.58 7.64
N GLY A 258 9.73 13.55 6.95
CA GLY A 258 8.57 13.64 6.06
C GLY A 258 8.27 12.34 5.31
N SER A 259 7.17 12.33 4.55
CA SER A 259 6.73 11.20 3.73
C SER A 259 7.42 11.19 2.36
N PRO A 260 8.00 10.05 1.92
CA PRO A 260 8.61 9.94 0.60
C PRO A 260 7.58 9.72 -0.54
N ILE A 261 6.28 9.69 -0.23
CA ILE A 261 5.23 9.28 -1.18
C ILE A 261 5.22 10.10 -2.46
N LYS A 262 5.39 11.42 -2.39
CA LYS A 262 5.40 12.28 -3.58
C LYS A 262 6.56 11.96 -4.52
N MET A 263 7.75 11.72 -3.96
CA MET A 263 8.93 11.35 -4.72
C MET A 263 8.70 10.01 -5.45
N TRP A 264 8.17 9.01 -4.74
CA TRP A 264 7.89 7.70 -5.33
C TRP A 264 6.79 7.76 -6.39
N THR A 265 5.68 8.44 -6.12
CA THR A 265 4.59 8.61 -7.10
C THR A 265 5.07 9.34 -8.35
N THR A 266 5.95 10.33 -8.21
CA THR A 266 6.57 11.04 -9.35
C THR A 266 7.40 10.07 -10.19
N LYS A 267 8.33 9.33 -9.56
CA LYS A 267 9.18 8.35 -10.26
C LYS A 267 8.36 7.27 -10.97
N GLN A 268 7.32 6.78 -10.32
CA GLN A 268 6.40 5.79 -10.87
C GLN A 268 5.61 6.36 -12.05
N GLY A 269 5.09 7.58 -11.94
CA GLY A 269 4.37 8.29 -12.98
C GLY A 269 5.24 8.57 -14.22
N GLU A 270 6.48 9.01 -14.02
CA GLU A 270 7.46 9.20 -15.10
C GLU A 270 7.72 7.89 -15.85
N GLY A 271 8.00 6.81 -15.11
CA GLY A 271 8.22 5.48 -15.68
C GLY A 271 7.01 4.95 -16.44
N MET A 272 5.80 5.16 -15.89
CA MET A 272 4.54 4.77 -16.51
C MET A 272 4.30 5.53 -17.81
N VAL A 273 4.42 6.86 -17.83
CA VAL A 273 4.19 7.68 -19.03
C VAL A 273 5.16 7.33 -20.15
N LYS A 274 6.45 7.13 -19.83
CA LYS A 274 7.44 6.71 -20.82
C LYS A 274 7.03 5.42 -21.52
N LEU A 275 6.55 4.43 -20.78
CA LEU A 275 6.09 3.15 -21.34
C LEU A 275 4.76 3.31 -22.10
N LEU A 276 3.84 4.14 -21.61
CA LEU A 276 2.54 4.37 -22.26
C LEU A 276 2.65 5.04 -23.62
N ASP A 277 3.57 6.00 -23.78
CA ASP A 277 3.81 6.65 -25.07
C ASP A 277 4.30 5.66 -26.14
N GLU A 278 5.02 4.62 -25.74
CA GLU A 278 5.45 3.52 -26.62
C GLU A 278 4.33 2.48 -26.84
N LEU A 279 3.60 2.10 -25.80
CA LEU A 279 2.55 1.07 -25.84
C LEU A 279 1.26 1.54 -26.56
N SER A 280 0.93 2.83 -26.46
CA SER A 280 -0.34 3.40 -26.91
C SER A 280 -0.14 4.72 -27.67
N PRO A 281 0.54 4.70 -28.83
CA PRO A 281 0.90 5.92 -29.56
C PRO A 281 -0.33 6.72 -30.06
N HIS A 282 -1.50 6.09 -30.19
CA HIS A 282 -2.76 6.73 -30.58
C HIS A 282 -3.40 7.59 -29.47
N THR A 283 -3.06 7.32 -28.20
CA THR A 283 -3.50 8.10 -27.04
C THR A 283 -2.40 9.00 -26.46
N ALA A 284 -1.17 8.90 -26.99
CA ALA A 284 -0.06 9.78 -26.70
C ALA A 284 -0.27 11.21 -27.26
N PRO A 285 0.40 12.25 -26.71
CA PRO A 285 1.27 12.21 -25.54
C PRO A 285 0.49 11.99 -24.24
N HIS A 286 0.97 11.11 -23.38
CA HIS A 286 0.42 10.91 -22.05
C HIS A 286 1.07 11.88 -21.05
N LYS A 287 0.32 12.32 -20.04
CA LYS A 287 0.86 13.07 -18.90
C LYS A 287 0.25 12.53 -17.62
N TYR A 288 1.08 12.27 -16.61
CA TYR A 288 0.58 11.94 -15.28
C TYR A 288 0.36 13.22 -14.48
N TYR A 289 -0.60 13.16 -13.56
CA TYR A 289 -0.91 14.21 -12.59
C TYR A 289 -1.03 13.52 -11.23
N ILE A 290 -0.50 14.14 -10.19
CA ILE A 290 -0.64 13.61 -8.83
C ILE A 290 -1.86 14.28 -8.21
N GLY A 291 -2.84 13.49 -7.77
CA GLY A 291 -4.01 13.96 -7.05
C GLY A 291 -3.99 13.42 -5.64
N PHE A 292 -3.39 14.15 -4.72
CA PHE A 292 -3.42 13.78 -3.31
C PHE A 292 -4.68 14.26 -2.62
N ARG A 293 -5.17 13.49 -1.65
CA ARG A 293 -6.42 13.80 -0.96
C ARG A 293 -6.24 14.83 0.16
N TYR A 294 -5.08 14.82 0.83
CA TYR A 294 -4.85 15.60 2.06
C TYR A 294 -3.61 16.51 2.04
N VAL A 295 -2.79 16.47 1.00
CA VAL A 295 -1.61 17.31 0.82
C VAL A 295 -1.47 17.78 -0.63
N HIS A 296 -0.60 18.74 -0.88
CA HIS A 296 -0.35 19.25 -2.22
C HIS A 296 0.54 18.30 -3.06
N PRO A 297 0.31 18.16 -4.38
CA PRO A 297 -0.82 18.73 -5.12
C PRO A 297 -2.14 18.01 -4.77
N LEU A 298 -3.16 18.80 -4.43
CA LEU A 298 -4.49 18.29 -4.09
C LEU A 298 -5.21 17.76 -5.35
N THR A 299 -6.22 16.93 -5.13
CA THR A 299 -7.04 16.37 -6.22
C THR A 299 -7.67 17.47 -7.07
N GLU A 300 -8.16 18.52 -6.42
CA GLU A 300 -8.78 19.70 -7.03
C GLU A 300 -7.76 20.49 -7.87
N GLU A 301 -6.54 20.67 -7.36
CA GLU A 301 -5.45 21.37 -8.06
C GLU A 301 -5.02 20.61 -9.33
N ALA A 302 -4.95 19.28 -9.24
CA ALA A 302 -4.62 18.43 -10.36
C ALA A 302 -5.71 18.45 -11.45
N ILE A 303 -7.00 18.44 -11.07
CA ILE A 303 -8.10 18.58 -12.04
C ILE A 303 -8.03 19.93 -12.73
N GLU A 304 -7.76 21.02 -12.00
CA GLU A 304 -7.58 22.33 -12.60
C GLU A 304 -6.41 22.38 -13.60
N GLU A 305 -5.29 21.73 -13.30
CA GLU A 305 -4.16 21.63 -14.22
C GLU A 305 -4.53 20.83 -15.47
N MET A 306 -5.23 19.70 -15.30
CA MET A 306 -5.72 18.87 -16.40
C MET A 306 -6.68 19.63 -17.32
N GLU A 307 -7.60 20.42 -16.75
CA GLU A 307 -8.52 21.29 -17.51
C GLU A 307 -7.74 22.39 -18.27
N LYS A 308 -6.74 23.01 -17.62
CA LYS A 308 -5.89 24.05 -18.24
C LYS A 308 -5.04 23.50 -19.40
N ASP A 309 -4.56 22.26 -19.26
CA ASP A 309 -3.79 21.59 -20.31
C ASP A 309 -4.65 21.20 -21.52
N GLY A 310 -5.98 21.16 -21.37
CA GLY A 310 -6.92 20.88 -22.45
C GLY A 310 -6.84 19.44 -22.94
N ILE A 311 -6.62 18.49 -22.02
CA ILE A 311 -6.54 17.06 -22.35
C ILE A 311 -7.89 16.53 -22.88
N GLU A 312 -7.84 15.59 -23.82
CA GLU A 312 -9.07 15.01 -24.39
C GLU A 312 -9.69 13.94 -23.46
N ARG A 313 -8.82 13.20 -22.76
CA ARG A 313 -9.20 12.07 -21.90
C ARG A 313 -8.50 12.14 -20.56
N ALA A 314 -9.24 11.86 -19.50
CA ALA A 314 -8.73 11.69 -18.14
C ALA A 314 -8.99 10.28 -17.61
N VAL A 315 -7.98 9.70 -16.99
CA VAL A 315 -8.07 8.43 -16.26
C VAL A 315 -7.83 8.71 -14.79
N ALA A 316 -8.88 8.59 -13.97
CA ALA A 316 -8.76 8.53 -12.52
C ALA A 316 -8.15 7.17 -12.16
N PHE A 317 -6.86 7.13 -11.84
CA PHE A 317 -6.15 5.91 -11.56
C PHE A 317 -5.79 5.84 -10.08
N THR A 318 -6.56 5.05 -9.32
CA THR A 318 -6.25 4.83 -7.91
C THR A 318 -4.89 4.16 -7.74
N GLN A 319 -4.10 4.64 -6.79
CA GLN A 319 -2.82 4.03 -6.40
C GLN A 319 -2.99 2.99 -5.29
N TYR A 320 -4.24 2.71 -4.90
CA TYR A 320 -4.60 1.60 -4.00
C TYR A 320 -5.02 0.39 -4.84
N PRO A 321 -4.27 -0.73 -4.82
CA PRO A 321 -4.69 -1.91 -5.55
C PRO A 321 -6.03 -2.46 -5.07
N GLN A 322 -6.29 -2.36 -3.77
CA GLN A 322 -7.51 -2.81 -3.12
C GLN A 322 -8.43 -1.62 -2.83
N TYR A 323 -9.67 -1.69 -3.31
CA TYR A 323 -10.67 -0.64 -3.10
C TYR A 323 -11.13 -0.61 -1.64
N SER A 324 -11.12 0.59 -1.05
CA SER A 324 -11.93 0.92 0.14
C SER A 324 -12.75 2.17 -0.15
N CYS A 325 -13.95 2.26 0.43
CA CYS A 325 -14.73 3.49 0.41
C CYS A 325 -13.99 4.64 1.12
N SER A 326 -13.13 4.33 2.09
CA SER A 326 -12.34 5.31 2.84
C SER A 326 -11.09 5.80 2.11
N THR A 327 -10.69 5.16 1.01
CA THR A 327 -9.49 5.52 0.22
C THR A 327 -9.88 5.92 -1.20
N THR A 328 -9.97 4.96 -2.13
CA THR A 328 -10.39 5.18 -3.51
C THR A 328 -11.75 5.88 -3.56
N GLY A 329 -12.70 5.45 -2.72
CA GLY A 329 -14.03 6.08 -2.67
C GLY A 329 -13.97 7.57 -2.33
N SER A 330 -13.20 7.96 -1.32
CA SER A 330 -12.99 9.37 -0.97
C SER A 330 -12.34 10.17 -2.11
N SER A 331 -11.33 9.62 -2.78
CA SER A 331 -10.69 10.28 -3.92
C SER A 331 -11.64 10.46 -5.12
N LEU A 332 -12.46 9.46 -5.44
CA LEU A 332 -13.46 9.57 -6.52
C LEU A 332 -14.57 10.56 -6.16
N ASN A 333 -15.02 10.55 -4.90
CA ASN A 333 -15.98 11.53 -4.39
C ASN A 333 -15.41 12.96 -4.45
N ALA A 334 -14.10 13.16 -4.24
CA ALA A 334 -13.47 14.46 -4.39
C ALA A 334 -13.53 14.99 -5.83
N ILE A 335 -13.30 14.13 -6.83
CA ILE A 335 -13.46 14.50 -8.26
C ILE A 335 -14.91 14.94 -8.54
N TYR A 336 -15.89 14.18 -8.05
CA TYR A 336 -17.30 14.54 -8.19
C TYR A 336 -17.64 15.87 -7.50
N ARG A 337 -17.21 16.03 -6.24
CA ARG A 337 -17.44 17.24 -5.44
C ARG A 337 -16.84 18.47 -6.10
N TYR A 338 -15.63 18.37 -6.66
CA TYR A 338 -14.99 19.46 -7.40
C TYR A 338 -15.88 20.03 -8.51
N TYR A 339 -16.37 19.19 -9.43
CA TYR A 339 -17.22 19.67 -10.54
C TYR A 339 -18.58 20.17 -10.06
N ASN A 340 -19.14 19.56 -9.02
CA ASN A 340 -20.39 20.01 -8.42
C ASN A 340 -20.25 21.39 -7.74
N GLU A 341 -19.13 21.65 -7.07
CA GLU A 341 -18.84 22.92 -6.41
C GLU A 341 -18.51 24.04 -7.40
N VAL A 342 -17.73 23.74 -8.44
CA VAL A 342 -17.41 24.71 -9.52
C VAL A 342 -18.63 24.99 -10.41
N GLY A 343 -19.64 24.12 -10.40
CA GLY A 343 -20.87 24.27 -11.18
C GLY A 343 -20.66 24.12 -12.70
N LYS A 344 -19.60 23.42 -13.11
CA LYS A 344 -19.24 23.20 -14.51
C LYS A 344 -19.16 21.71 -14.81
N LYS A 345 -19.52 21.33 -16.04
CA LYS A 345 -19.28 19.98 -16.55
C LYS A 345 -17.80 19.83 -16.95
N PRO A 346 -17.21 18.63 -16.84
CA PRO A 346 -15.87 18.35 -17.33
C PRO A 346 -15.72 18.69 -18.82
N THR A 347 -14.58 19.27 -19.21
CA THR A 347 -14.25 19.45 -20.64
C THR A 347 -13.57 18.23 -21.25
N MET A 348 -13.06 17.35 -20.40
CA MET A 348 -12.36 16.11 -20.74
C MET A 348 -13.23 14.86 -20.49
N LYS A 349 -12.96 13.77 -21.23
CA LYS A 349 -13.65 12.48 -21.03
C LYS A 349 -13.05 11.69 -19.88
N TRP A 350 -13.76 11.59 -18.76
CA TRP A 350 -13.35 10.81 -17.60
C TRP A 350 -13.61 9.31 -17.76
N SER A 351 -12.70 8.53 -17.18
CA SER A 351 -12.83 7.10 -16.92
C SER A 351 -12.03 6.77 -15.66
N THR A 352 -12.25 5.61 -15.04
CA THR A 352 -11.58 5.25 -13.79
C THR A 352 -11.00 3.85 -13.85
N ILE A 353 -9.84 3.67 -13.23
CA ILE A 353 -9.29 2.40 -12.80
C ILE A 353 -9.40 2.45 -11.27
N ASP A 354 -10.49 1.90 -10.72
CA ASP A 354 -10.84 2.02 -9.30
C ASP A 354 -10.28 0.89 -8.43
N ARG A 355 -9.82 -0.22 -9.02
CA ARG A 355 -9.19 -1.33 -8.29
C ARG A 355 -8.37 -2.22 -9.22
N TRP A 356 -7.38 -2.91 -8.66
CA TRP A 356 -6.48 -3.79 -9.40
C TRP A 356 -5.75 -4.80 -8.47
N PRO A 357 -6.46 -5.49 -7.55
CA PRO A 357 -5.84 -6.24 -6.44
C PRO A 357 -5.04 -7.47 -6.89
N THR A 358 -5.37 -8.02 -8.06
CA THR A 358 -4.77 -9.28 -8.56
C THR A 358 -4.02 -9.10 -9.88
N HIS A 359 -3.61 -7.87 -10.20
CA HIS A 359 -2.85 -7.60 -11.41
C HIS A 359 -1.55 -8.43 -11.44
N PRO A 360 -1.28 -9.23 -12.49
CA PRO A 360 -0.16 -10.19 -12.47
C PRO A 360 1.20 -9.57 -12.16
N LEU A 361 1.49 -8.37 -12.71
CA LEU A 361 2.75 -7.69 -12.45
C LEU A 361 2.84 -7.09 -11.03
N LEU A 362 1.71 -6.76 -10.39
CA LEU A 362 1.70 -6.36 -8.98
C LEU A 362 2.09 -7.57 -8.11
N ILE A 363 1.45 -8.71 -8.36
CA ILE A 363 1.72 -9.96 -7.64
C ILE A 363 3.19 -10.35 -7.80
N GLN A 364 3.74 -10.26 -9.03
CA GLN A 364 5.15 -10.54 -9.28
C GLN A 364 6.07 -9.62 -8.47
N CYS A 365 5.78 -8.32 -8.36
CA CYS A 365 6.59 -7.41 -7.55
C CYS A 365 6.63 -7.84 -6.08
N PHE A 366 5.48 -8.20 -5.50
CA PHE A 366 5.43 -8.71 -4.12
C PHE A 366 6.20 -10.02 -3.95
N VAL A 367 6.03 -10.96 -4.88
CA VAL A 367 6.74 -12.26 -4.86
C VAL A 367 8.25 -12.05 -4.89
N ASP A 368 8.74 -11.16 -5.77
CA ASP A 368 10.16 -10.85 -5.90
C ASP A 368 10.72 -10.23 -4.62
N HIS A 369 10.00 -9.27 -4.03
CA HIS A 369 10.43 -8.61 -2.79
C HIS A 369 10.40 -9.56 -1.59
N ILE A 370 9.40 -10.45 -1.50
CA ILE A 370 9.33 -11.47 -0.45
C ILE A 370 10.49 -12.47 -0.58
N ARG A 371 10.76 -12.99 -1.78
CA ARG A 371 11.89 -13.92 -2.01
C ARG A 371 13.22 -13.28 -1.65
N LYS A 372 13.45 -12.04 -2.12
CA LYS A 372 14.64 -11.25 -1.81
C LYS A 372 14.84 -11.09 -0.30
N GLU A 373 13.76 -10.85 0.45
CA GLU A 373 13.87 -10.66 1.90
C GLU A 373 13.99 -11.98 2.66
N LEU A 374 13.34 -13.07 2.21
CA LEU A 374 13.56 -14.43 2.73
C LEU A 374 15.02 -14.86 2.58
N ASP A 375 15.69 -14.43 1.49
CA ASP A 375 17.11 -14.71 1.29
C ASP A 375 18.02 -14.08 2.35
N GLN A 376 17.55 -13.05 3.06
CA GLN A 376 18.29 -12.39 4.13
C GLN A 376 18.15 -13.08 5.50
N PHE A 377 17.26 -14.07 5.64
CA PHE A 377 17.21 -14.91 6.84
C PHE A 377 18.29 -16.00 6.80
N PRO A 378 18.78 -16.46 7.96
CA PRO A 378 19.68 -17.61 8.03
C PRO A 378 19.10 -18.80 7.25
N PRO A 379 19.89 -19.48 6.39
CA PRO A 379 19.38 -20.57 5.54
C PRO A 379 18.62 -21.65 6.32
N GLU A 380 19.10 -22.00 7.51
CA GLU A 380 18.50 -22.98 8.41
C GLU A 380 17.19 -22.52 9.07
N LYS A 381 16.89 -21.22 9.03
CA LYS A 381 15.67 -20.61 9.57
C LYS A 381 14.65 -20.24 8.51
N ARG A 382 15.05 -20.22 7.24
CA ARG A 382 14.24 -19.68 6.14
C ARG A 382 12.89 -20.38 5.97
N GLU A 383 12.84 -21.69 6.14
CA GLU A 383 11.59 -22.47 6.06
C GLU A 383 10.68 -22.24 7.29
N GLU A 384 11.25 -21.86 8.44
CA GLU A 384 10.51 -21.58 9.68
C GLU A 384 9.84 -20.20 9.69
N VAL A 385 10.27 -19.30 8.79
CA VAL A 385 9.79 -17.91 8.70
C VAL A 385 8.26 -17.90 8.50
N VAL A 386 7.57 -17.11 9.31
CA VAL A 386 6.15 -16.81 9.15
C VAL A 386 6.01 -15.50 8.40
N ILE A 387 5.30 -15.53 7.27
CA ILE A 387 4.99 -14.33 6.49
C ILE A 387 3.73 -13.67 7.06
N LEU A 388 3.87 -12.45 7.56
CA LEU A 388 2.75 -11.62 8.02
C LEU A 388 2.49 -10.53 6.99
N PHE A 389 1.43 -10.72 6.21
CA PHE A 389 0.90 -9.67 5.35
C PHE A 389 0.17 -8.66 6.23
N SER A 390 0.73 -7.45 6.34
CA SER A 390 0.18 -6.36 7.12
C SER A 390 -0.53 -5.37 6.21
N ALA A 391 -1.80 -5.13 6.48
CA ALA A 391 -2.65 -4.15 5.81
C ALA A 391 -3.25 -3.18 6.84
N HIS A 392 -3.57 -1.96 6.43
CA HIS A 392 -4.23 -1.02 7.34
C HIS A 392 -5.59 -1.54 7.78
N SER A 393 -5.87 -1.50 9.07
CA SER A 393 -7.15 -1.95 9.60
C SER A 393 -8.28 -0.98 9.22
N LEU A 394 -9.52 -1.45 9.31
CA LEU A 394 -10.74 -0.65 9.16
C LEU A 394 -11.59 -0.78 10.43
N PRO A 395 -12.31 0.28 10.84
CA PRO A 395 -13.33 0.17 11.88
C PRO A 395 -14.37 -0.90 11.50
N MET A 396 -14.83 -1.69 12.47
CA MET A 396 -15.82 -2.74 12.19
C MET A 396 -17.14 -2.18 11.64
N SER A 397 -17.49 -0.93 11.95
CA SER A 397 -18.64 -0.24 11.34
C SER A 397 -18.49 -0.08 9.82
N VAL A 398 -17.27 0.16 9.33
CA VAL A 398 -16.94 0.26 7.90
C VAL A 398 -16.94 -1.12 7.26
N VAL A 399 -16.40 -2.13 7.93
CA VAL A 399 -16.44 -3.52 7.43
C VAL A 399 -17.89 -4.01 7.32
N ASN A 400 -18.69 -3.81 8.38
CA ASN A 400 -20.06 -4.32 8.46
C ASN A 400 -21.05 -3.63 7.51
N ARG A 401 -20.73 -2.42 7.01
CA ARG A 401 -21.49 -1.78 5.92
C ARG A 401 -21.18 -2.35 4.52
N GLY A 402 -20.27 -3.33 4.43
CA GLY A 402 -19.94 -4.04 3.19
C GLY A 402 -18.76 -3.44 2.41
N ASP A 403 -17.78 -2.83 3.09
CA ASP A 403 -16.57 -2.35 2.42
C ASP A 403 -15.79 -3.54 1.78
N PRO A 404 -15.43 -3.48 0.49
CA PRO A 404 -14.84 -4.62 -0.22
C PRO A 404 -13.36 -4.84 0.13
N TYR A 405 -12.71 -3.87 0.78
CA TYR A 405 -11.28 -3.87 1.05
C TYR A 405 -10.76 -5.17 1.69
N PRO A 406 -11.38 -5.74 2.74
CA PRO A 406 -10.86 -6.95 3.35
C PRO A 406 -10.80 -8.15 2.40
N GLN A 407 -11.78 -8.27 1.51
CA GLN A 407 -11.85 -9.34 0.52
C GLN A 407 -10.79 -9.16 -0.57
N GLU A 408 -10.60 -7.93 -1.05
CA GLU A 408 -9.59 -7.63 -2.08
C GLU A 408 -8.16 -7.78 -1.57
N VAL A 409 -7.89 -7.41 -0.31
CA VAL A 409 -6.60 -7.69 0.35
C VAL A 409 -6.39 -9.18 0.47
N GLY A 410 -7.40 -9.93 0.91
CA GLY A 410 -7.36 -11.39 0.95
C GLY A 410 -7.05 -12.02 -0.42
N ALA A 411 -7.66 -11.51 -1.50
CA ALA A 411 -7.38 -11.95 -2.86
C ALA A 411 -5.95 -11.66 -3.31
N THR A 412 -5.41 -10.50 -2.95
CA THR A 412 -4.01 -10.14 -3.23
C THR A 412 -3.05 -11.11 -2.53
N VAL A 413 -3.25 -11.32 -1.23
CA VAL A 413 -2.44 -12.24 -0.40
C VAL A 413 -2.48 -13.66 -0.99
N GLN A 414 -3.67 -14.14 -1.33
CA GLN A 414 -3.85 -15.47 -1.90
C GLN A 414 -3.05 -15.63 -3.20
N ARG A 415 -3.13 -14.68 -4.13
CA ARG A 415 -2.37 -14.72 -5.40
C ARG A 415 -0.87 -14.66 -5.17
N VAL A 416 -0.40 -13.88 -4.20
CA VAL A 416 1.04 -13.85 -3.84
C VAL A 416 1.49 -15.22 -3.33
N MET A 417 0.73 -15.84 -2.42
CA MET A 417 1.09 -17.14 -1.85
C MET A 417 1.04 -18.29 -2.87
N GLU A 418 0.09 -18.25 -3.81
CA GLU A 418 0.05 -19.17 -4.95
C GLU A 418 1.34 -19.09 -5.79
N ASN A 419 1.81 -17.88 -6.11
CA ASN A 419 3.03 -17.67 -6.89
C ASN A 419 4.32 -17.99 -6.11
N LEU A 420 4.26 -17.95 -4.77
CA LEU A 420 5.32 -18.44 -3.90
C LEU A 420 5.30 -19.96 -3.72
N GLY A 421 4.30 -20.67 -4.25
CA GLY A 421 4.14 -22.11 -4.08
C GLY A 421 3.90 -22.52 -2.62
N TYR A 422 3.33 -21.62 -1.81
CA TYR A 422 3.12 -21.82 -0.37
C TYR A 422 4.38 -22.26 0.40
N SER A 423 5.55 -21.73 0.01
CA SER A 423 6.85 -22.09 0.62
C SER A 423 6.93 -21.85 2.14
N ASN A 424 6.11 -20.95 2.67
CA ASN A 424 6.11 -20.54 4.06
C ASN A 424 4.70 -20.41 4.60
N ALA A 425 4.54 -20.62 5.92
CA ALA A 425 3.29 -20.33 6.60
C ALA A 425 3.00 -18.82 6.58
N TYR A 426 1.74 -18.44 6.41
CA TYR A 426 1.35 -17.03 6.32
C TYR A 426 0.07 -16.72 7.08
N ARG A 427 -0.08 -15.43 7.42
CA ARG A 427 -1.32 -14.82 7.91
C ARG A 427 -1.48 -13.41 7.35
N LEU A 428 -2.73 -13.04 7.08
CA LEU A 428 -3.14 -11.66 6.88
C LEU A 428 -3.51 -11.07 8.25
N VAL A 429 -2.90 -9.94 8.58
CA VAL A 429 -3.06 -9.19 9.83
C VAL A 429 -3.29 -7.72 9.52
N TRP A 430 -3.81 -6.99 10.49
CA TRP A 430 -4.20 -5.59 10.31
C TRP A 430 -3.44 -4.68 11.27
N GLN A 431 -2.96 -3.53 10.79
CA GLN A 431 -2.18 -2.57 11.58
C GLN A 431 -2.93 -1.25 11.80
N SER A 432 -2.32 -0.38 12.61
CA SER A 432 -2.72 1.02 12.76
C SER A 432 -4.14 1.23 13.28
N LYS A 433 -4.61 0.36 14.20
CA LYS A 433 -5.84 0.61 14.98
C LYS A 433 -5.67 1.91 15.78
N VAL A 434 -6.61 2.84 15.63
CA VAL A 434 -6.67 4.07 16.43
C VAL A 434 -7.98 4.19 17.20
N GLY A 435 -7.88 4.59 18.46
CA GLY A 435 -9.03 4.79 19.35
C GLY A 435 -9.63 3.50 19.92
N PRO A 436 -10.67 3.63 20.77
CA PRO A 436 -11.20 2.54 21.59
C PRO A 436 -12.17 1.62 20.83
N MET A 437 -12.73 2.08 19.70
CA MET A 437 -13.74 1.35 18.94
C MET A 437 -13.22 -0.02 18.43
N PRO A 438 -14.10 -0.97 18.05
CA PRO A 438 -13.68 -2.22 17.44
C PRO A 438 -13.17 -2.03 16.00
N TRP A 439 -12.04 -2.68 15.69
CA TRP A 439 -11.42 -2.69 14.37
C TRP A 439 -11.23 -4.12 13.88
N LEU A 440 -11.08 -4.25 12.56
CA LEU A 440 -10.81 -5.52 11.91
C LEU A 440 -9.49 -6.12 12.45
N GLY A 441 -9.57 -7.36 12.92
CA GLY A 441 -8.44 -8.10 13.48
C GLY A 441 -8.09 -9.37 12.69
N PRO A 442 -7.02 -10.08 13.09
CA PRO A 442 -6.18 -9.79 14.27
C PRO A 442 -5.22 -8.61 14.06
N GLN A 443 -4.83 -7.94 15.15
CA GLN A 443 -3.89 -6.82 15.11
C GLN A 443 -2.44 -7.31 14.90
N THR A 444 -1.63 -6.52 14.19
CA THR A 444 -0.26 -6.91 13.80
C THR A 444 0.66 -7.05 15.00
N ASP A 445 0.63 -6.10 15.92
CA ASP A 445 1.37 -6.12 17.19
C ASP A 445 0.99 -7.33 18.06
N GLU A 446 -0.30 -7.55 18.29
CA GLU A 446 -0.81 -8.68 19.07
C GLU A 446 -0.44 -10.02 18.41
N THR A 447 -0.44 -10.08 17.08
CA THR A 447 -0.07 -11.29 16.34
C THR A 447 1.43 -11.57 16.44
N ILE A 448 2.29 -10.56 16.29
CA ILE A 448 3.75 -10.71 16.47
C ILE A 448 4.04 -11.25 17.86
N LYS A 449 3.47 -10.63 18.90
CA LYS A 449 3.63 -11.07 20.29
C LYS A 449 3.14 -12.51 20.47
N GLY A 450 1.92 -12.81 20.02
CA GLY A 450 1.32 -14.13 20.14
C GLY A 450 2.09 -15.23 19.40
N LEU A 451 2.70 -14.92 18.25
CA LEU A 451 3.57 -15.84 17.53
C LEU A 451 4.85 -16.12 18.30
N CYS A 452 5.48 -15.10 18.86
CA CYS A 452 6.70 -15.24 19.66
C CYS A 452 6.46 -16.08 20.92
N GLU A 453 5.36 -15.83 21.64
CA GLU A 453 4.93 -16.63 22.80
C GLU A 453 4.70 -18.11 22.44
N ARG A 454 4.38 -18.40 21.17
CA ARG A 454 4.18 -19.76 20.63
C ARG A 454 5.44 -20.31 19.95
N GLY A 455 6.59 -19.67 20.15
CA GLY A 455 7.89 -20.13 19.66
C GLY A 455 8.19 -19.79 18.19
N ARG A 456 7.33 -19.01 17.51
CA ARG A 456 7.59 -18.54 16.14
C ARG A 456 8.35 -17.21 16.20
N LYS A 457 9.67 -17.28 16.05
CA LYS A 457 10.59 -16.16 16.28
C LYS A 457 11.20 -15.54 15.03
N ASN A 458 10.87 -16.08 13.85
CA ASN A 458 11.33 -15.64 12.54
C ASN A 458 10.12 -15.13 11.76
N ILE A 459 10.03 -13.82 11.57
CA ILE A 459 8.83 -13.15 11.04
C ILE A 459 9.21 -12.22 9.89
N LEU A 460 8.54 -12.36 8.75
CA LEU A 460 8.65 -11.43 7.62
C LEU A 460 7.36 -10.62 7.49
N LEU A 461 7.45 -9.32 7.73
CA LEU A 461 6.37 -8.36 7.54
C LEU A 461 6.29 -7.95 6.06
N VAL A 462 5.09 -7.96 5.48
CA VAL A 462 4.85 -7.59 4.08
C VAL A 462 3.79 -6.48 4.02
N PRO A 463 4.15 -5.24 3.61
CA PRO A 463 3.16 -4.18 3.41
C PRO A 463 2.36 -4.46 2.14
N ILE A 464 1.18 -5.08 2.27
CA ILE A 464 0.46 -5.66 1.12
C ILE A 464 -0.54 -4.71 0.46
N ALA A 465 -0.93 -3.64 1.16
CA ALA A 465 -2.03 -2.76 0.76
C ALA A 465 -1.61 -1.32 0.43
N PHE A 466 -0.31 -1.04 0.41
CA PHE A 466 0.27 0.24 -0.02
C PHE A 466 1.57 -0.01 -0.80
N THR A 467 1.84 0.82 -1.80
CA THR A 467 2.84 0.54 -2.85
C THR A 467 4.15 1.29 -2.67
N SER A 468 4.18 2.35 -1.87
CA SER A 468 5.39 3.12 -1.55
C SER A 468 5.63 3.12 -0.04
N ASP A 469 6.86 3.33 0.40
CA ASP A 469 7.11 3.60 1.82
C ASP A 469 6.32 4.82 2.31
N HIS A 470 5.80 4.71 3.53
CA HIS A 470 5.01 5.71 4.23
C HIS A 470 5.25 5.57 5.74
N ILE A 471 4.58 6.40 6.56
CA ILE A 471 4.79 6.42 8.00
C ILE A 471 4.53 5.04 8.63
N GLU A 472 3.51 4.34 8.18
CA GLU A 472 3.15 3.03 8.74
C GLU A 472 4.16 1.93 8.38
N THR A 473 4.90 2.02 7.26
CA THR A 473 6.04 1.11 7.03
C THR A 473 7.30 1.52 7.77
N LEU A 474 7.70 2.79 7.67
CA LEU A 474 8.99 3.25 8.16
C LEU A 474 9.04 3.48 9.67
N TYR A 475 7.88 3.78 10.28
CA TYR A 475 7.77 3.98 11.72
C TYR A 475 7.14 2.75 12.38
N GLU A 476 5.90 2.38 12.02
CA GLU A 476 5.18 1.34 12.76
C GLU A 476 5.85 -0.03 12.56
N LEU A 477 6.09 -0.46 11.31
CA LEU A 477 6.74 -1.75 11.07
C LEU A 477 8.24 -1.74 11.47
N ASP A 478 9.01 -0.75 11.02
CA ASP A 478 10.48 -0.78 11.19
C ASP A 478 10.97 -0.34 12.57
N ILE A 479 10.23 0.49 13.30
CA ILE A 479 10.64 1.00 14.62
C ILE A 479 9.77 0.38 15.70
N GLU A 480 8.46 0.61 15.67
CA GLU A 480 7.57 0.17 16.76
C GLU A 480 7.52 -1.36 16.87
N TYR A 481 7.29 -2.07 15.77
CA TYR A 481 7.19 -3.52 15.80
C TYR A 481 8.56 -4.19 15.73
N SER A 482 9.42 -3.79 14.78
CA SER A 482 10.67 -4.50 14.54
C SER A 482 11.77 -4.21 15.57
N GLN A 483 11.75 -3.07 16.25
CA GLN A 483 12.77 -2.73 17.26
C GLN A 483 12.22 -2.88 18.67
N VAL A 484 11.06 -2.28 18.96
CA VAL A 484 10.52 -2.26 20.33
C VAL A 484 9.87 -3.59 20.66
N LEU A 485 8.81 -3.97 19.92
CA LEU A 485 8.04 -5.17 20.23
C LEU A 485 8.86 -6.46 20.05
N ALA A 486 9.70 -6.52 19.03
CA ALA A 486 10.58 -7.66 18.77
C ALA A 486 11.55 -7.93 19.93
N HIS A 487 12.15 -6.88 20.50
CA HIS A 487 13.04 -7.00 21.66
C HIS A 487 12.27 -7.45 22.91
N GLU A 488 11.04 -6.97 23.11
CA GLU A 488 10.20 -7.38 24.24
C GLU A 488 9.75 -8.84 24.16
N CYS A 489 9.50 -9.33 22.94
CA CYS A 489 8.94 -10.67 22.72
C CYS A 489 10.00 -11.77 22.48
N GLY A 490 11.28 -11.41 22.40
CA GLY A 490 12.36 -12.36 22.14
C GLY A 490 12.35 -12.93 20.73
N VAL A 491 12.00 -12.09 19.74
CA VAL A 491 12.16 -12.36 18.32
C VAL A 491 13.64 -12.65 18.01
N GLU A 492 13.90 -13.65 17.18
CA GLU A 492 15.24 -13.94 16.65
C GLU A 492 15.51 -13.08 15.41
N ASN A 493 14.57 -13.10 14.46
CA ASN A 493 14.65 -12.30 13.24
C ASN A 493 13.26 -11.74 12.89
N ILE A 494 13.15 -10.41 12.83
CA ILE A 494 12.01 -9.74 12.20
C ILE A 494 12.54 -8.86 11.09
N ARG A 495 11.94 -8.99 9.92
CA ARG A 495 12.32 -8.25 8.71
C ARG A 495 11.08 -7.75 8.03
N ARG A 496 11.22 -6.71 7.20
CA ARG A 496 10.14 -6.17 6.38
C ARG A 496 10.54 -6.28 4.92
N ALA A 497 9.64 -6.80 4.09
CA ALA A 497 9.81 -6.76 2.64
C ALA A 497 9.79 -5.30 2.16
N GLU A 498 10.70 -4.97 1.24
CA GLU A 498 10.79 -3.64 0.65
C GLU A 498 9.44 -3.23 0.03
N SER A 499 9.03 -1.97 0.21
CA SER A 499 7.87 -1.41 -0.51
C SER A 499 8.14 -1.40 -2.01
N LEU A 500 7.11 -1.38 -2.85
CA LEU A 500 7.29 -1.48 -4.31
C LEU A 500 8.10 -0.29 -4.88
N ASN A 501 7.93 0.90 -4.29
CA ASN A 501 8.79 2.07 -4.49
C ASN A 501 9.16 2.29 -5.97
N GLY A 502 10.45 2.32 -6.29
CA GLY A 502 10.97 2.55 -7.64
C GLY A 502 11.23 1.28 -8.43
N ASN A 503 10.64 0.13 -8.08
CA ASN A 503 10.79 -1.11 -8.84
C ASN A 503 10.32 -0.88 -10.29
N PRO A 504 11.19 -1.04 -11.31
CA PRO A 504 10.80 -0.83 -12.71
C PRO A 504 9.65 -1.72 -13.18
N LEU A 505 9.52 -2.93 -12.61
CA LEU A 505 8.40 -3.84 -12.89
C LEU A 505 7.07 -3.25 -12.41
N PHE A 506 7.10 -2.44 -11.35
CA PHE A 506 5.91 -1.75 -10.85
C PHE A 506 5.47 -0.62 -11.78
N SER A 507 6.39 0.21 -12.29
CA SER A 507 6.05 1.18 -13.35
C SER A 507 5.49 0.50 -14.61
N LYS A 508 6.01 -0.68 -14.96
CA LYS A 508 5.46 -1.51 -16.04
C LYS A 508 4.03 -2.00 -15.71
N ALA A 509 3.76 -2.38 -14.46
CA ALA A 509 2.43 -2.76 -14.02
C ALA A 509 1.42 -1.61 -14.17
N LEU A 510 1.81 -0.39 -13.77
CA LEU A 510 0.96 0.80 -13.92
C LEU A 510 0.66 1.10 -15.41
N ALA A 511 1.68 1.00 -16.27
CA ALA A 511 1.51 1.21 -17.70
C ALA A 511 0.62 0.14 -18.34
N ASP A 512 0.76 -1.12 -17.94
CA ASP A 512 -0.06 -2.23 -18.45
C ASP A 512 -1.54 -2.09 -18.05
N LEU A 513 -1.82 -1.68 -16.81
CA LEU A 513 -3.16 -1.37 -16.33
C LEU A 513 -3.83 -0.27 -17.17
N VAL A 514 -3.14 0.86 -17.35
CA VAL A 514 -3.68 1.98 -18.14
C VAL A 514 -3.83 1.60 -19.60
N HIS A 515 -2.85 0.92 -20.20
CA HIS A 515 -2.93 0.47 -21.58
C HIS A 515 -4.10 -0.50 -21.81
N SER A 516 -4.34 -1.44 -20.87
CA SER A 516 -5.47 -2.37 -20.93
C SER A 516 -6.80 -1.64 -20.78
N HIS A 517 -6.89 -0.68 -19.87
CA HIS A 517 -8.07 0.18 -19.67
C HIS A 517 -8.42 1.01 -20.91
N LEU A 518 -7.41 1.56 -21.59
CA LEU A 518 -7.61 2.34 -22.81
C LEU A 518 -7.99 1.48 -24.03
N ASN A 519 -7.71 0.16 -23.99
CA ASN A 519 -7.95 -0.78 -25.08
C ASN A 519 -8.77 -2.00 -24.63
N PRO A 520 -10.04 -1.82 -24.20
CA PRO A 520 -10.85 -2.89 -23.61
C PRO A 520 -11.11 -4.08 -24.57
N MET A 521 -11.00 -3.87 -25.88
CA MET A 521 -11.22 -4.91 -26.91
C MET A 521 -10.17 -6.03 -26.91
N LYS A 522 -9.03 -5.89 -26.20
CA LYS A 522 -8.00 -6.94 -26.11
C LYS A 522 -8.26 -8.00 -25.04
N TYR A 523 -9.18 -7.77 -24.10
CA TYR A 523 -9.42 -8.66 -22.96
C TYR A 523 -10.90 -9.07 -22.79
N ALA A 524 -11.73 -8.87 -23.82
CA ALA A 524 -12.98 -9.62 -23.90
C ALA A 524 -12.62 -11.12 -23.90
N PRO A 525 -13.11 -11.93 -22.95
CA PRO A 525 -12.90 -13.37 -23.01
C PRO A 525 -13.40 -13.85 -24.38
N SER A 526 -12.55 -14.60 -25.10
CA SER A 526 -12.99 -15.32 -26.29
C SER A 526 -14.21 -16.15 -25.89
N SER A 527 -15.33 -15.84 -26.54
CA SER A 527 -16.67 -16.38 -26.29
C SER A 527 -16.69 -17.91 -26.30
#